data_AF-A0A3C1L428-F1
#
_entry.id   AF-A0A3C1L428-F1
#
_cell.length_a   1.000
_cell.length_b   1.000
_cell.length_c   1.000
_cell.angle_alpha   90.00
_cell.angle_beta   90.00
_cell.angle_gamma   90.00
#
_symmetry.space_group_name_H-M   'P 1'
#
loop_
_entity.id
_entity.type
_entity.pdbx_description
1 polymer ?
#
loop_
_entity_poly.entity_id
_entity_poly.type
_entity_poly.pdbx_seq_one_letter_code
_entity_poly.pdbx_strand_id
1 'polypeptide(L)'
;GRNDLAGRAAVAAARLRRPSTIVCVVGEFKQGKSSLVNALLGQQVCPVDDDLATSAITLVRYAEQPGAIVRRREDGKALADPIPVTDLQQWVSESGNPRNLKGVERVEVTVPSPFLKQGLVIVDTPGMGGLGAGHAAATLSFLPFADGLIFVSDASAELSAPELEFLRRAIELCPTVLFAQTKIDLFPNWQKIVDLNRGHLDRHGVNIPIVPVSSSLRTAALSRKDRALNEQSHVPELVQHLGDDVVGPAKANATTRSIDDARSIIAQITAGLQAERSVIDDPANAAAGVASLEEAKSRIEYLRGPGAKWSVLVGDRITDLSNKVSFHLRGSMREIQRLMDERVEVLSKGDEWDELARYLQTVVADEVTNAFVSLEQGRTAVRGEVIELMRDEDLGLSDRRSVVNEVSISDLWQGKALDQVVAGGKKAFNVGLTTVRGAQSGIMMFGMMGSFLPTAAGVLIASNPVLLGVGALFGSIGLAEDRKRKVAARRQAARSQVRQFLDDVQFEVNNQISTVVRDVQRDLRDEFGDRLAELLRTFTEAATRAQQEMQKSQTERQARSKQLETALAGLTKLDAAMAKVNA
;
A
#
# COMPACT_ATOMS: atom_id res chain seq x y z
N GLY A 1 5.50 -28.97 18.31
CA GLY A 1 5.66 -28.28 19.62
C GLY A 1 5.40 -26.79 19.50
N ARG A 2 6.13 -26.09 18.61
CA ARG A 2 6.07 -24.63 18.43
C ARG A 2 5.17 -24.22 17.26
N ASN A 3 3.84 -24.24 17.48
CA ASN A 3 2.85 -23.86 16.46
C ASN A 3 2.92 -22.36 16.11
N ASP A 4 3.36 -21.55 17.07
CA ASP A 4 3.66 -20.11 16.92
C ASP A 4 4.74 -19.87 15.85
N LEU A 5 5.91 -20.48 16.00
CA LEU A 5 7.01 -20.36 15.04
C LEU A 5 6.68 -21.02 13.70
N ALA A 6 5.92 -22.13 13.71
CA ALA A 6 5.44 -22.76 12.49
C ALA A 6 4.48 -21.83 11.72
N GLY A 7 3.61 -21.10 12.42
CA GLY A 7 2.74 -20.08 11.83
C GLY A 7 3.53 -18.96 11.15
N ARG A 8 4.54 -18.42 11.83
CA ARG A 8 5.41 -17.38 11.24
C ARG A 8 6.23 -17.89 10.06
N ALA A 9 6.78 -19.10 10.15
CA ALA A 9 7.45 -19.72 9.02
C ALA A 9 6.49 -19.94 7.84
N ALA A 10 5.23 -20.30 8.10
CA ALA A 10 4.21 -20.44 7.06
C ALA A 10 3.85 -19.10 6.40
N VAL A 11 3.82 -18.00 7.16
CA VAL A 11 3.63 -16.64 6.63
C VAL A 11 4.82 -16.22 5.77
N ALA A 12 6.06 -16.38 6.26
CA ALA A 12 7.27 -16.10 5.48
C ALA A 12 7.35 -16.94 4.20
N ALA A 13 6.95 -18.21 4.27
CA ALA A 13 6.86 -19.08 3.10
C ALA A 13 5.70 -18.71 2.15
N ALA A 14 4.59 -18.20 2.67
CA ALA A 14 3.49 -17.70 1.84
C ALA A 14 3.92 -16.46 1.04
N ARG A 15 4.66 -15.54 1.68
CA ARG A 15 5.29 -14.37 1.04
C ARG A 15 6.19 -14.76 -0.12
N LEU A 16 7.01 -15.80 0.04
CA LEU A 16 7.86 -16.33 -1.04
C LEU A 16 7.05 -16.92 -2.21
N ARG A 17 5.93 -17.59 -1.90
CA ARG A 17 5.11 -18.25 -2.93
C ARG A 17 4.29 -17.27 -3.77
N ARG A 18 3.82 -16.18 -3.16
CA ARG A 18 2.98 -15.16 -3.79
C ARG A 18 3.29 -13.79 -3.21
N PRO A 19 4.42 -13.18 -3.60
CA PRO A 19 4.70 -11.80 -3.22
C PRO A 19 3.68 -10.93 -3.93
N SER A 20 2.83 -10.23 -3.19
CA SER A 20 1.99 -9.20 -3.80
C SER A 20 2.92 -8.15 -4.41
N THR A 21 2.69 -7.75 -5.66
CA THR A 21 3.39 -6.64 -6.30
C THR A 21 2.34 -5.68 -6.80
N ILE A 22 2.26 -4.51 -6.18
CA ILE A 22 1.19 -3.54 -6.44
C ILE A 22 1.62 -2.67 -7.61
N VAL A 23 0.85 -2.72 -8.69
CA VAL A 23 1.05 -1.86 -9.86
C VAL A 23 -0.16 -0.98 -10.08
N CYS A 24 0.03 0.32 -9.98
CA CYS A 24 -0.99 1.32 -10.26
C CYS A 24 -1.03 1.63 -11.76
N VAL A 25 -2.22 1.78 -12.33
CA VAL A 25 -2.41 2.22 -13.72
C VAL A 25 -3.04 3.61 -13.72
N VAL A 26 -2.35 4.59 -14.31
CA VAL A 26 -2.68 6.01 -14.23
C VAL A 26 -2.51 6.67 -15.59
N GLY A 27 -3.23 7.75 -15.87
CA GLY A 27 -3.24 8.39 -17.19
C GLY A 27 -4.50 9.21 -17.41
N GLU A 28 -4.51 10.10 -18.40
CA GLU A 28 -5.66 10.97 -18.66
C GLU A 28 -6.93 10.25 -19.16
N PHE A 29 -8.03 10.99 -19.27
CA PHE A 29 -9.33 10.41 -19.61
C PHE A 29 -9.29 9.99 -21.07
N LYS A 30 -9.92 8.86 -21.38
CA LYS A 30 -9.90 8.27 -22.73
C LYS A 30 -8.50 7.91 -23.26
N GLN A 31 -7.45 7.89 -22.44
CA GLN A 31 -6.11 7.43 -22.85
C GLN A 31 -5.99 5.90 -22.93
N GLY A 32 -7.05 5.13 -22.70
CA GLY A 32 -7.06 3.67 -22.90
C GLY A 32 -6.58 2.82 -21.71
N LYS A 33 -6.59 3.37 -20.47
CA LYS A 33 -6.23 2.67 -19.23
C LYS A 33 -6.98 1.35 -19.02
N SER A 34 -8.30 1.40 -18.94
CA SER A 34 -9.14 0.21 -18.68
C SER A 34 -9.01 -0.81 -19.82
N SER A 35 -8.90 -0.35 -21.06
CA SER A 35 -8.63 -1.21 -22.21
C SER A 35 -7.26 -1.88 -22.13
N LEU A 36 -6.22 -1.17 -21.68
CA LEU A 36 -4.89 -1.73 -21.45
C LEU A 36 -4.90 -2.77 -20.32
N VAL A 37 -5.56 -2.49 -19.20
CA VAL A 37 -5.72 -3.45 -18.10
C VAL A 37 -6.41 -4.73 -18.60
N ASN A 38 -7.52 -4.61 -19.32
CA ASN A 38 -8.22 -5.76 -19.88
C ASN A 38 -7.36 -6.54 -20.88
N ALA A 39 -6.58 -5.85 -21.72
CA ALA A 39 -5.67 -6.47 -22.69
C ALA A 39 -4.47 -7.18 -22.03
N LEU A 40 -3.93 -6.62 -20.95
CA LEU A 40 -2.88 -7.24 -20.13
C LEU A 40 -3.40 -8.52 -19.45
N LEU A 41 -4.60 -8.44 -18.88
CA LEU A 41 -5.22 -9.55 -18.15
C LEU A 41 -5.80 -10.63 -19.07
N GLY A 42 -6.14 -10.26 -20.31
CA GLY A 42 -6.86 -11.11 -21.26
C GLY A 42 -8.32 -11.35 -20.88
N GLN A 43 -8.89 -10.50 -20.02
CA GLN A 43 -10.26 -10.60 -19.52
C GLN A 43 -10.88 -9.20 -19.40
N GLN A 44 -12.20 -9.12 -19.53
CA GLN A 44 -12.96 -7.88 -19.32
C GLN A 44 -13.24 -7.72 -17.83
N VAL A 45 -12.34 -7.05 -17.11
CA VAL A 45 -12.39 -6.91 -15.64
C VAL A 45 -12.72 -5.47 -15.25
N CYS A 46 -12.17 -4.50 -15.96
CA CYS A 46 -12.47 -3.10 -15.81
C CYS A 46 -13.55 -2.69 -16.81
N PRO A 47 -14.60 -1.94 -16.39
CA PRO A 47 -15.58 -1.40 -17.33
C PRO A 47 -14.91 -0.42 -18.32
N VAL A 48 -15.30 -0.50 -19.59
CA VAL A 48 -14.79 0.34 -20.69
C VAL A 48 -15.99 1.04 -21.33
N ASP A 49 -16.69 1.90 -20.59
CA ASP A 49 -17.77 2.72 -21.15
C ASP A 49 -17.36 4.18 -21.34
N ASP A 50 -18.02 4.84 -22.30
CA ASP A 50 -17.73 6.20 -22.76
C ASP A 50 -18.17 7.31 -21.78
N ASP A 51 -18.97 6.97 -20.76
CA ASP A 51 -19.53 7.90 -19.78
C ASP A 51 -18.96 7.67 -18.36
N LEU A 52 -18.40 8.76 -17.81
CA LEU A 52 -17.81 8.98 -16.48
C LEU A 52 -17.41 7.72 -15.66
N ALA A 53 -16.10 7.44 -15.73
CA ALA A 53 -15.15 6.94 -14.73
C ALA A 53 -15.60 5.93 -13.64
N THR A 54 -14.68 5.00 -13.33
CA THR A 54 -14.74 4.19 -12.12
C THR A 54 -14.92 5.13 -10.89
N SER A 55 -15.80 4.78 -9.94
CA SER A 55 -16.14 5.55 -8.74
C SER A 55 -15.52 4.97 -7.44
N ALA A 56 -14.95 3.76 -7.51
CA ALA A 56 -14.24 3.12 -6.40
C ALA A 56 -12.95 2.41 -6.86
N ILE A 57 -11.93 2.35 -5.98
CA ILE A 57 -10.65 1.68 -6.26
C ILE A 57 -10.93 0.21 -6.59
N THR A 58 -10.42 -0.24 -7.73
CA THR A 58 -10.58 -1.63 -8.16
C THR A 58 -9.23 -2.34 -8.10
N LEU A 59 -9.15 -3.35 -7.24
CA LEU A 59 -7.96 -4.16 -7.00
C LEU A 59 -8.12 -5.48 -7.73
N VAL A 60 -7.31 -5.73 -8.75
CA VAL A 60 -7.38 -6.96 -9.53
C VAL A 60 -6.21 -7.87 -9.16
N ARG A 61 -6.51 -9.08 -8.64
CA ARG A 61 -5.51 -10.08 -8.25
C ARG A 61 -5.82 -11.46 -8.83
N TYR A 62 -4.85 -12.38 -8.71
CA TYR A 62 -5.04 -13.76 -9.14
C TYR A 62 -5.95 -14.55 -8.20
N ALA A 63 -6.88 -15.30 -8.77
CA ALA A 63 -7.46 -16.50 -8.16
C ALA A 63 -7.83 -17.52 -9.24
N GLU A 64 -7.97 -18.79 -8.85
CA GLU A 64 -8.37 -19.85 -9.80
C GLU A 64 -9.82 -19.69 -10.28
N GLN A 65 -10.67 -19.10 -9.44
CA GLN A 65 -12.07 -18.83 -9.76
C GLN A 65 -12.28 -17.30 -9.86
N PRO A 66 -12.99 -16.82 -10.91
CA PRO A 66 -13.33 -15.43 -11.00
C PRO A 66 -14.33 -15.03 -9.90
N GLY A 67 -14.17 -13.84 -9.34
CA GLY A 67 -15.04 -13.34 -8.28
C GLY A 67 -14.78 -11.87 -7.98
N ALA A 68 -15.71 -11.23 -7.28
CA ALA A 68 -15.53 -9.87 -6.80
C ALA A 68 -16.09 -9.69 -5.39
N ILE A 69 -15.45 -8.85 -4.59
CA ILE A 69 -15.92 -8.42 -3.26
C ILE A 69 -15.96 -6.91 -3.23
N VAL A 70 -17.13 -6.35 -2.92
CA VAL A 70 -17.29 -4.93 -2.63
C VAL A 70 -17.06 -4.71 -1.14
N ARG A 71 -16.10 -3.85 -0.82
CA ARG A 71 -15.90 -3.34 0.55
C ARG A 71 -16.60 -2.01 0.65
N ARG A 72 -17.54 -1.89 1.59
CA ARG A 72 -18.30 -0.66 1.81
C ARG A 72 -18.40 -0.32 3.29
N ARG A 73 -18.68 0.94 3.58
CA ARG A 73 -18.98 1.40 4.93
C ARG A 73 -20.41 1.87 5.01
N GLU A 74 -21.13 1.33 5.98
CA GLU A 74 -22.52 1.71 6.29
C GLU A 74 -22.61 1.95 7.79
N ASP A 75 -23.03 3.16 8.20
CA ASP A 75 -23.11 3.59 9.61
C ASP A 75 -21.82 3.34 10.42
N GLY A 76 -20.66 3.56 9.80
CA GLY A 76 -19.35 3.34 10.42
C GLY A 76 -18.88 1.88 10.47
N LYS A 77 -19.74 0.90 10.11
CA LYS A 77 -19.39 -0.52 10.05
C LYS A 77 -18.86 -0.90 8.68
N ALA A 78 -17.76 -1.66 8.66
CA ALA A 78 -17.20 -2.22 7.45
C ALA A 78 -17.98 -3.48 7.02
N LEU A 79 -18.44 -3.49 5.78
CA LEU A 79 -19.16 -4.59 5.13
C LEU A 79 -18.32 -5.14 3.95
N ALA A 80 -18.53 -6.42 3.64
CA ALA A 80 -17.87 -7.11 2.55
C ALA A 80 -18.89 -7.97 1.80
N ASP A 81 -19.34 -7.46 0.65
CA ASP A 81 -20.40 -8.05 -0.15
C ASP A 81 -19.79 -8.81 -1.34
N PRO A 82 -19.83 -10.15 -1.38
CA PRO A 82 -19.41 -10.90 -2.55
C PRO A 82 -20.42 -10.70 -3.69
N ILE A 83 -19.93 -10.37 -4.88
CA ILE A 83 -20.74 -10.15 -6.08
C ILE A 83 -20.18 -10.90 -7.28
N PRO A 84 -21.02 -11.24 -8.27
CA PRO A 84 -20.56 -11.65 -9.59
C PRO A 84 -19.72 -10.54 -10.24
N VAL A 85 -18.67 -10.92 -10.99
CA VAL A 85 -17.84 -9.97 -11.75
C VAL A 85 -18.67 -9.18 -12.77
N THR A 86 -19.75 -9.78 -13.29
CA THR A 86 -20.69 -9.13 -14.21
C THR A 86 -21.41 -7.94 -13.59
N ASP A 87 -21.57 -7.93 -12.27
CA ASP A 87 -22.32 -6.89 -11.57
C ASP A 87 -21.43 -5.73 -11.15
N LEU A 88 -20.11 -5.82 -11.37
CA LEU A 88 -19.13 -4.79 -10.99
C LEU A 88 -19.55 -3.39 -11.44
N GLN A 89 -20.02 -3.28 -12.69
CA GLN A 89 -20.44 -2.01 -13.27
C GLN A 89 -21.49 -1.30 -12.40
N GLN A 90 -22.41 -2.03 -11.76
CA GLN A 90 -23.45 -1.44 -10.91
C GLN A 90 -22.90 -0.85 -9.60
N TRP A 91 -21.69 -1.21 -9.21
CA TRP A 91 -21.05 -0.78 -7.96
C TRP A 91 -19.96 0.25 -8.17
N VAL A 92 -19.23 0.16 -9.28
CA VAL A 92 -18.03 0.97 -9.53
C VAL A 92 -18.17 1.97 -10.67
N SER A 93 -19.28 2.05 -11.40
CA SER A 93 -19.46 3.10 -12.42
C SER A 93 -20.26 4.29 -11.88
N GLU A 94 -20.08 5.48 -12.46
CA GLU A 94 -20.94 6.63 -12.13
C GLU A 94 -22.41 6.37 -12.51
N SER A 95 -22.67 5.60 -13.58
CA SER A 95 -24.05 5.23 -13.96
C SER A 95 -24.71 4.28 -12.95
N GLY A 96 -23.94 3.37 -12.35
CA GLY A 96 -24.45 2.37 -11.39
C GLY A 96 -24.43 2.80 -9.92
N ASN A 97 -23.49 3.66 -9.54
CA ASN A 97 -23.27 4.16 -8.18
C ASN A 97 -22.90 5.65 -8.21
N PRO A 98 -23.84 6.52 -8.60
CA PRO A 98 -23.56 7.94 -8.78
C PRO A 98 -23.09 8.57 -7.47
N ARG A 99 -22.02 9.35 -7.51
CA ARG A 99 -21.43 10.02 -6.33
C ARG A 99 -21.12 9.07 -5.16
N ASN A 100 -20.89 7.79 -5.45
CA ASN A 100 -20.63 6.75 -4.46
C ASN A 100 -21.67 6.66 -3.31
N LEU A 101 -22.96 6.83 -3.62
CA LEU A 101 -24.05 6.72 -2.64
C LEU A 101 -24.10 5.38 -1.90
N LYS A 102 -23.56 4.31 -2.49
CA LYS A 102 -23.47 2.98 -1.88
C LYS A 102 -22.32 2.84 -0.85
N GLY A 103 -21.55 3.90 -0.61
CA GLY A 103 -20.49 3.93 0.40
C GLY A 103 -19.36 2.94 0.10
N VAL A 104 -19.08 2.67 -1.18
CA VAL A 104 -18.05 1.72 -1.60
C VAL A 104 -16.67 2.32 -1.32
N GLU A 105 -15.88 1.65 -0.48
CA GLU A 105 -14.50 2.04 -0.21
C GLU A 105 -13.57 1.51 -1.29
N ARG A 106 -13.76 0.24 -1.68
CA ARG A 106 -12.97 -0.44 -2.72
C ARG A 106 -13.67 -1.69 -3.21
N VAL A 107 -13.19 -2.20 -4.34
CA VAL A 107 -13.60 -3.49 -4.88
C VAL A 107 -12.39 -4.37 -5.12
N GLU A 108 -12.45 -5.61 -4.63
CA GLU A 108 -11.45 -6.63 -4.84
C GLU A 108 -11.95 -7.60 -5.90
N VAL A 109 -11.34 -7.62 -7.07
CA VAL A 109 -11.65 -8.52 -8.17
C VAL A 109 -10.57 -9.59 -8.29
N THR A 110 -10.99 -10.83 -8.46
CA THR A 110 -10.10 -11.95 -8.67
C THR A 110 -10.33 -12.58 -10.02
N VAL A 111 -9.26 -12.85 -10.77
CA VAL A 111 -9.34 -13.49 -12.09
C VAL A 111 -8.23 -14.52 -12.31
N PRO A 112 -8.48 -15.60 -13.08
CA PRO A 112 -7.49 -16.61 -13.40
C PRO A 112 -6.55 -16.16 -14.53
N SER A 113 -5.77 -15.10 -14.29
CA SER A 113 -4.79 -14.59 -15.24
C SER A 113 -3.38 -15.12 -14.96
N PRO A 114 -2.70 -15.77 -15.91
CA PRO A 114 -1.30 -16.19 -15.74
C PRO A 114 -0.35 -15.05 -15.39
N PHE A 115 -0.66 -13.82 -15.84
CA PHE A 115 0.09 -12.62 -15.52
C PHE A 115 0.00 -12.28 -14.03
N LEU A 116 -1.21 -12.30 -13.46
CA LEU A 116 -1.42 -12.06 -12.02
C LEU A 116 -0.91 -13.21 -11.14
N LYS A 117 -0.82 -14.44 -11.68
CA LYS A 117 -0.34 -15.63 -10.94
C LYS A 117 1.06 -15.44 -10.36
N GLN A 118 1.86 -14.54 -10.95
CA GLN A 118 3.20 -14.21 -10.47
C GLN A 118 3.24 -13.36 -9.20
N GLY A 119 2.08 -13.01 -8.64
CA GLY A 119 1.95 -12.17 -7.46
C GLY A 119 1.54 -10.73 -7.76
N LEU A 120 1.31 -10.37 -9.02
CA LEU A 120 0.90 -9.02 -9.39
C LEU A 120 -0.53 -8.71 -8.90
N VAL A 121 -0.70 -7.49 -8.38
CA VAL A 121 -1.99 -6.87 -8.07
C VAL A 121 -2.07 -5.57 -8.84
N ILE A 122 -3.04 -5.48 -9.76
CA ILE A 122 -3.27 -4.27 -10.54
C ILE A 122 -4.27 -3.40 -9.77
N VAL A 123 -3.92 -2.14 -9.59
CA VAL A 123 -4.79 -1.13 -8.98
C VAL A 123 -5.29 -0.22 -10.11
N ASP A 124 -6.58 -0.35 -10.41
CA ASP A 124 -7.28 0.59 -11.28
C ASP A 124 -7.95 1.65 -10.40
N THR A 125 -7.63 2.92 -10.67
CA THR A 125 -7.97 4.03 -9.79
C THR A 125 -9.15 4.86 -10.34
N PRO A 126 -10.23 5.06 -9.56
CA PRO A 126 -11.43 5.79 -9.95
C PRO A 126 -11.24 7.29 -10.01
N GLY A 127 -11.76 7.97 -11.05
CA GLY A 127 -11.73 9.45 -11.19
C GLY A 127 -10.33 10.07 -11.35
N MET A 128 -9.30 9.36 -10.93
CA MET A 128 -7.87 9.68 -10.96
C MET A 128 -7.27 9.74 -12.37
N GLY A 129 -8.10 9.37 -13.35
CA GLY A 129 -7.77 9.39 -14.74
C GLY A 129 -7.87 10.75 -15.41
N GLY A 130 -7.90 11.87 -14.70
CA GLY A 130 -7.64 13.19 -15.27
C GLY A 130 -6.32 13.68 -14.70
N LEU A 131 -5.36 14.08 -15.53
CA LEU A 131 -4.13 14.70 -15.01
C LEU A 131 -4.32 16.19 -14.75
N GLY A 132 -5.59 16.62 -14.75
CA GLY A 132 -6.03 17.81 -14.05
C GLY A 132 -5.63 17.78 -12.57
N ALA A 133 -5.20 18.94 -12.11
CA ALA A 133 -4.60 19.24 -10.83
C ALA A 133 -5.13 18.49 -9.58
N GLY A 134 -6.45 18.34 -9.40
CA GLY A 134 -7.03 17.65 -8.25
C GLY A 134 -7.06 16.11 -8.32
N HIS A 135 -7.13 15.54 -9.52
CA HIS A 135 -7.11 14.10 -9.74
C HIS A 135 -5.67 13.56 -9.82
N ALA A 136 -4.72 14.38 -10.29
CA ALA A 136 -3.30 14.08 -10.29
C ALA A 136 -2.75 13.92 -8.85
N ALA A 137 -3.03 14.88 -7.98
CA ALA A 137 -2.50 14.87 -6.61
C ALA A 137 -3.17 13.78 -5.76
N ALA A 138 -4.44 13.47 -6.06
CA ALA A 138 -5.06 12.25 -5.57
C ALA A 138 -4.23 11.02 -5.92
N THR A 139 -3.77 10.93 -7.16
CA THR A 139 -3.02 9.78 -7.64
C THR A 139 -1.62 9.68 -7.08
N LEU A 140 -0.92 10.80 -6.99
CA LEU A 140 0.40 10.91 -6.38
C LEU A 140 0.37 10.40 -4.93
N SER A 141 -0.73 10.62 -4.22
CA SER A 141 -0.89 10.17 -2.85
C SER A 141 -0.78 8.64 -2.66
N PHE A 142 -1.09 7.86 -3.69
CA PHE A 142 -1.01 6.39 -3.65
C PHE A 142 0.34 5.83 -4.06
N LEU A 143 1.14 6.60 -4.80
CA LEU A 143 2.38 6.13 -5.40
C LEU A 143 3.45 5.68 -4.38
N PRO A 144 3.59 6.30 -3.19
CA PRO A 144 4.48 5.80 -2.13
C PRO A 144 4.20 4.36 -1.69
N PHE A 145 3.01 3.87 -1.98
CA PHE A 145 2.57 2.55 -1.56
C PHE A 145 2.53 1.52 -2.71
N ALA A 146 2.86 1.93 -3.93
CA ALA A 146 2.91 1.06 -5.09
C ALA A 146 4.35 0.58 -5.35
N ASP A 147 4.51 -0.69 -5.74
CA ASP A 147 5.81 -1.22 -6.17
C ASP A 147 6.15 -0.75 -7.60
N GLY A 148 5.14 -0.39 -8.40
CA GLY A 148 5.32 0.24 -9.71
C GLY A 148 4.11 1.01 -10.22
N LEU A 149 4.35 1.84 -11.23
CA LEU A 149 3.35 2.64 -11.93
C LEU A 149 3.40 2.39 -13.44
N ILE A 150 2.24 2.16 -14.05
CA ILE A 150 2.05 2.25 -15.50
C ILE A 150 1.34 3.57 -15.79
N PHE A 151 2.08 4.54 -16.30
CA PHE A 151 1.53 5.76 -16.85
C PHE A 151 1.01 5.51 -18.27
N VAL A 152 -0.15 6.04 -18.60
CA VAL A 152 -0.88 5.76 -19.83
C VAL A 152 -1.27 7.06 -20.51
N SER A 153 -0.75 7.28 -21.71
CA SER A 153 -1.13 8.38 -22.59
C SER A 153 -1.20 7.85 -24.03
N ASP A 154 -2.15 8.29 -24.83
CA ASP A 154 -2.35 7.76 -26.17
C ASP A 154 -1.41 8.41 -27.20
N ALA A 155 -1.30 7.79 -28.36
CA ALA A 155 -0.46 8.27 -29.44
C ALA A 155 -1.07 9.42 -30.26
N SER A 156 -2.12 10.09 -29.78
CA SER A 156 -2.77 11.17 -30.54
C SER A 156 -2.00 12.50 -30.49
N ALA A 157 -1.28 12.75 -29.40
CA ALA A 157 -0.54 13.99 -29.17
C ALA A 157 0.69 13.75 -28.28
N GLU A 158 1.55 14.76 -28.22
CA GLU A 158 2.68 14.82 -27.29
C GLU A 158 2.18 14.99 -25.84
N LEU A 159 3.02 14.59 -24.87
CA LEU A 159 2.73 14.78 -23.45
C LEU A 159 2.43 16.25 -23.15
N SER A 160 1.31 16.49 -22.47
CA SER A 160 0.96 17.80 -21.99
C SER A 160 1.79 18.19 -20.75
N ALA A 161 1.86 19.49 -20.43
CA ALA A 161 2.58 19.97 -19.27
C ALA A 161 2.11 19.32 -17.93
N PRO A 162 0.79 19.12 -17.69
CA PRO A 162 0.31 18.37 -16.53
C PRO A 162 0.81 16.92 -16.47
N GLU A 163 0.90 16.23 -17.62
CA GLU A 163 1.40 14.85 -17.68
C GLU A 163 2.88 14.77 -17.32
N LEU A 164 3.68 15.72 -17.83
CA LEU A 164 5.11 15.81 -17.52
C LEU A 164 5.35 16.11 -16.04
N GLU A 165 4.61 17.05 -15.46
CA GLU A 165 4.74 17.37 -14.03
C GLU A 165 4.32 16.19 -13.15
N PHE A 166 3.23 15.50 -13.53
CA PHE A 166 2.83 14.28 -12.85
C PHE A 166 3.93 13.21 -12.87
N LEU A 167 4.54 12.96 -14.04
CA LEU A 167 5.63 11.99 -14.17
C LEU A 167 6.85 12.38 -13.34
N ARG A 168 7.21 13.68 -13.30
CA ARG A 168 8.30 14.21 -12.47
C ARG A 168 8.07 13.94 -10.98
N ARG A 169 6.82 14.07 -10.52
CA ARG A 169 6.44 13.73 -9.14
C ARG A 169 6.37 12.22 -8.91
N ALA A 170 5.88 11.47 -9.89
CA ALA A 170 5.72 10.03 -9.77
C ALA A 170 7.07 9.31 -9.58
N ILE A 171 8.13 9.76 -10.25
CA ILE A 171 9.49 9.20 -10.08
C ILE A 171 10.10 9.50 -8.70
N GLU A 172 9.63 10.54 -8.00
CA GLU A 172 10.06 10.86 -6.62
C GLU A 172 9.37 9.94 -5.59
N LEU A 173 8.18 9.41 -5.94
CA LEU A 173 7.30 8.70 -5.00
C LEU A 173 7.22 7.20 -5.24
N CYS A 174 7.39 6.73 -6.49
CA CYS A 174 7.26 5.33 -6.86
C CYS A 174 8.62 4.75 -7.27
N PRO A 175 8.98 3.52 -6.82
CA PRO A 175 10.26 2.91 -7.16
C PRO A 175 10.48 2.74 -8.68
N THR A 176 9.40 2.42 -9.42
CA THR A 176 9.47 2.15 -10.86
C THR A 176 8.28 2.78 -11.59
N VAL A 177 8.57 3.52 -12.66
CA VAL A 177 7.56 4.13 -13.53
C VAL A 177 7.77 3.68 -14.96
N LEU A 178 6.74 3.09 -15.58
CA LEU A 178 6.70 2.71 -16.99
C LEU A 178 5.69 3.60 -17.72
N PHE A 179 6.00 4.04 -18.94
CA PHE A 179 5.06 4.79 -19.77
C PHE A 179 4.56 3.90 -20.91
N ALA A 180 3.29 3.51 -20.85
CA ALA A 180 2.58 2.85 -21.95
C ALA A 180 1.94 3.89 -22.89
N GLN A 181 2.50 4.04 -24.10
CA GLN A 181 1.90 4.91 -25.13
C GLN A 181 0.87 4.12 -25.95
N THR A 182 -0.42 4.35 -25.71
CA THR A 182 -1.51 3.49 -26.23
C THR A 182 -2.00 3.92 -27.62
N LYS A 183 -2.90 3.12 -28.20
CA LYS A 183 -3.62 3.38 -29.46
C LYS A 183 -2.72 3.52 -30.69
N ILE A 184 -1.58 2.83 -30.72
CA ILE A 184 -0.69 2.84 -31.89
C ILE A 184 -1.33 2.29 -33.17
N ASP A 185 -2.42 1.51 -33.02
CA ASP A 185 -3.24 1.01 -34.12
C ASP A 185 -4.11 2.08 -34.79
N LEU A 186 -4.41 3.18 -34.09
CA LEU A 186 -5.26 4.27 -34.59
C LEU A 186 -4.45 5.42 -35.19
N PHE A 187 -3.17 5.58 -34.80
CA PHE A 187 -2.35 6.73 -35.16
C PHE A 187 -1.11 6.30 -35.97
N PRO A 188 -1.11 6.42 -37.31
CA PRO A 188 -0.03 5.91 -38.16
C PRO A 188 1.37 6.49 -37.88
N ASN A 189 1.45 7.70 -37.31
CA ASN A 189 2.69 8.40 -37.01
C ASN A 189 3.08 8.33 -35.52
N TRP A 190 2.61 7.31 -34.79
CA TRP A 190 2.84 7.16 -33.36
C TRP A 190 4.32 7.15 -32.98
N GLN A 191 5.21 6.66 -33.85
CA GLN A 191 6.67 6.64 -33.61
C GLN A 191 7.21 8.06 -33.42
N LYS A 192 6.74 9.01 -34.22
CA LYS A 192 7.13 10.42 -34.09
C LYS A 192 6.72 10.98 -32.73
N ILE A 193 5.54 10.61 -32.24
CA ILE A 193 5.06 11.02 -30.91
C ILE A 193 5.92 10.42 -29.80
N VAL A 194 6.34 9.14 -29.93
CA VAL A 194 7.28 8.52 -28.99
C VAL A 194 8.60 9.30 -28.93
N ASP A 195 9.17 9.66 -30.09
CA ASP A 195 10.44 10.39 -30.14
C ASP A 195 10.33 11.80 -29.55
N LEU A 196 9.22 12.50 -29.81
CA LEU A 196 8.94 13.80 -29.22
C LEU A 196 8.76 13.70 -27.70
N ASN A 197 8.00 12.72 -27.23
CA ASN A 197 7.79 12.45 -25.80
C ASN A 197 9.11 12.12 -25.09
N ARG A 198 9.98 11.31 -25.72
CA ARG A 198 11.33 11.05 -25.20
C ARG A 198 12.12 12.36 -25.06
N GLY A 199 12.09 13.21 -26.08
CA GLY A 199 12.73 14.53 -26.03
C GLY A 199 12.13 15.49 -24.99
N HIS A 200 10.85 15.38 -24.64
CA HIS A 200 10.26 16.13 -23.52
C HIS A 200 10.73 15.60 -22.17
N LEU A 201 10.72 14.28 -21.98
CA LEU A 201 11.14 13.62 -20.75
C LEU A 201 12.63 13.88 -20.45
N ASP A 202 13.50 13.74 -21.45
CA ASP A 202 14.94 14.00 -21.34
C ASP A 202 15.22 15.45 -20.91
N ARG A 203 14.49 16.43 -21.48
CA ARG A 203 14.63 17.85 -21.10
C ARG A 203 14.22 18.14 -19.66
N HIS A 204 13.37 17.32 -19.07
CA HIS A 204 12.94 17.44 -17.68
C HIS A 204 13.69 16.48 -16.73
N GLY A 205 14.72 15.79 -17.22
CA GLY A 205 15.51 14.85 -16.43
C GLY A 205 14.73 13.59 -16.00
N VAL A 206 13.63 13.27 -16.69
CA VAL A 206 12.81 12.09 -16.42
C VAL A 206 13.28 10.97 -17.35
N ASN A 207 13.87 9.92 -16.79
CA ASN A 207 14.32 8.75 -17.56
C ASN A 207 13.43 7.55 -17.26
N ILE A 208 12.42 7.33 -18.10
CA ILE A 208 11.48 6.21 -17.98
C ILE A 208 11.33 5.49 -19.33
N PRO A 209 11.13 4.17 -19.35
CA PRO A 209 10.88 3.43 -20.58
C PRO A 209 9.50 3.80 -21.17
N ILE A 210 9.49 4.14 -22.46
CA ILE A 210 8.27 4.37 -23.24
C ILE A 210 7.98 3.11 -24.06
N VAL A 211 6.89 2.42 -23.73
CA VAL A 211 6.44 1.20 -24.42
C VAL A 211 5.20 1.54 -25.26
N PRO A 212 5.32 1.65 -26.59
CA PRO A 212 4.16 1.81 -27.47
C PRO A 212 3.31 0.54 -27.44
N VAL A 213 1.99 0.64 -27.29
CA VAL A 213 1.09 -0.54 -27.17
C VAL A 213 -0.24 -0.36 -27.88
N SER A 214 -0.82 -1.48 -28.34
CA SER A 214 -2.20 -1.55 -28.83
C SER A 214 -3.02 -2.59 -28.07
N SER A 215 -3.99 -2.11 -27.29
CA SER A 215 -4.93 -2.97 -26.56
C SER A 215 -5.90 -3.70 -27.50
N SER A 216 -6.27 -3.09 -28.62
CA SER A 216 -7.18 -3.67 -29.62
C SER A 216 -6.51 -4.84 -30.35
N LEU A 217 -5.27 -4.65 -30.83
CA LEU A 217 -4.47 -5.70 -31.46
C LEU A 217 -4.22 -6.85 -30.49
N ARG A 218 -3.89 -6.56 -29.22
CA ARG A 218 -3.70 -7.59 -28.20
C ARG A 218 -4.99 -8.39 -27.96
N THR A 219 -6.13 -7.72 -27.88
CA THR A 219 -7.43 -8.38 -27.66
C THR A 219 -7.80 -9.28 -28.85
N ALA A 220 -7.58 -8.80 -30.07
CA ALA A 220 -7.76 -9.58 -31.29
C ALA A 220 -6.81 -10.79 -31.34
N ALA A 221 -5.54 -10.59 -30.96
CA ALA A 221 -4.52 -11.64 -30.91
C ALA A 221 -4.91 -12.75 -29.92
N LEU A 222 -5.37 -12.41 -28.73
CA LEU A 222 -5.83 -13.38 -27.72
C LEU A 222 -7.07 -14.15 -28.20
N SER A 223 -8.02 -13.45 -28.81
CA SER A 223 -9.26 -14.06 -29.32
C SER A 223 -9.01 -15.02 -30.49
N ARG A 224 -8.09 -14.65 -31.40
CA ARG A 224 -7.74 -15.43 -32.59
C ARG A 224 -6.60 -16.43 -32.35
N LYS A 225 -5.95 -16.38 -31.19
CA LYS A 225 -4.70 -17.10 -30.86
C LYS A 225 -3.59 -16.80 -31.88
N ASP A 226 -3.50 -15.55 -32.32
CA ASP A 226 -2.57 -15.11 -33.35
C ASP A 226 -1.30 -14.52 -32.72
N ARG A 227 -0.17 -15.19 -32.92
CA ARG A 227 1.13 -14.76 -32.38
C ARG A 227 1.69 -13.52 -33.07
N ALA A 228 1.45 -13.35 -34.38
CA ALA A 228 1.96 -12.20 -35.11
C ALA A 228 1.25 -10.91 -34.67
N LEU A 229 -0.08 -10.95 -34.53
CA LEU A 229 -0.85 -9.83 -33.97
C LEU A 229 -0.45 -9.54 -32.52
N ASN A 230 -0.07 -10.57 -31.77
CA ASN A 230 0.39 -10.40 -30.39
C ASN A 230 1.73 -9.67 -30.30
N GLU A 231 2.66 -9.96 -31.21
CA GLU A 231 3.95 -9.27 -31.31
C GLU A 231 3.74 -7.83 -31.81
N GLN A 232 2.87 -7.63 -32.82
CA GLN A 232 2.51 -6.29 -33.33
C GLN A 232 1.76 -5.41 -32.31
N SER A 233 1.15 -6.00 -31.29
CA SER A 233 0.48 -5.22 -30.25
C SER A 233 1.45 -4.60 -29.24
N HIS A 234 2.71 -5.07 -29.21
CA HIS A 234 3.78 -4.64 -28.29
C HIS A 234 3.47 -4.78 -26.79
N VAL A 235 2.27 -5.26 -26.42
CA VAL A 235 1.92 -5.62 -25.04
C VAL A 235 2.88 -6.67 -24.43
N PRO A 236 3.45 -7.64 -25.18
CA PRO A 236 4.49 -8.51 -24.63
C PRO A 236 5.72 -7.78 -24.10
N GLU A 237 6.13 -6.68 -24.74
CA GLU A 237 7.25 -5.83 -24.30
C GLU A 237 6.91 -5.14 -22.97
N LEU A 238 5.69 -4.61 -22.84
CA LEU A 238 5.21 -4.03 -21.58
C LEU A 238 5.16 -5.07 -20.44
N VAL A 239 4.71 -6.29 -20.75
CA VAL A 239 4.70 -7.42 -19.80
C VAL A 239 6.11 -7.79 -19.37
N GLN A 240 7.08 -7.74 -20.28
CA GLN A 240 8.49 -8.00 -19.97
C GLN A 240 9.03 -6.94 -19.01
N HIS A 241 8.84 -5.65 -19.31
CA HIS A 241 9.24 -4.55 -18.40
C HIS A 241 8.59 -4.67 -17.01
N LEU A 242 7.30 -5.00 -16.94
CA LEU A 242 6.63 -5.25 -15.65
C LEU A 242 7.24 -6.43 -14.89
N GLY A 243 7.68 -7.47 -15.62
CA GLY A 243 8.37 -8.62 -15.04
C GLY A 243 9.74 -8.26 -14.47
N ASP A 244 10.57 -7.62 -15.30
CA ASP A 244 11.98 -7.37 -15.03
C ASP A 244 12.19 -6.19 -14.06
N ASP A 245 11.46 -5.09 -14.28
CA ASP A 245 11.70 -3.82 -13.58
C ASP A 245 10.86 -3.68 -12.30
N VAL A 246 9.71 -4.37 -12.22
CA VAL A 246 8.77 -4.23 -11.08
C VAL A 246 8.68 -5.52 -10.25
N VAL A 247 8.25 -6.61 -10.89
CA VAL A 247 8.00 -7.89 -10.19
C VAL A 247 9.31 -8.52 -9.69
N GLY A 248 10.39 -8.43 -10.46
CA GLY A 248 11.71 -8.92 -10.09
C GLY A 248 12.23 -8.31 -8.78
N PRO A 249 12.37 -6.97 -8.70
CA PRO A 249 12.78 -6.28 -7.48
C PRO A 249 11.84 -6.51 -6.29
N ALA A 250 10.52 -6.49 -6.51
CA ALA A 250 9.55 -6.76 -5.44
C ALA A 250 9.71 -8.19 -4.88
N LYS A 251 9.95 -9.19 -5.75
CA LYS A 251 10.26 -10.57 -5.35
C LYS A 251 11.58 -10.67 -4.60
N ALA A 252 12.62 -9.96 -5.01
CA ALA A 252 13.89 -9.93 -4.31
C ALA A 252 13.73 -9.38 -2.89
N ASN A 253 13.03 -8.25 -2.74
CA ASN A 253 12.73 -7.65 -1.43
C ASN A 253 11.92 -8.61 -0.53
N ALA A 254 10.88 -9.24 -1.08
CA ALA A 254 10.09 -10.24 -0.36
C ALA A 254 10.95 -11.45 0.06
N THR A 255 11.91 -11.86 -0.77
CA THR A 255 12.83 -12.95 -0.49
C THR A 255 13.77 -12.61 0.66
N THR A 256 14.43 -11.45 0.62
CA THR A 256 15.32 -10.99 1.69
C THR A 256 14.59 -10.98 3.03
N ARG A 257 13.37 -10.43 3.08
CA ARG A 257 12.58 -10.40 4.32
C ARG A 257 12.19 -11.78 4.82
N SER A 258 11.73 -12.67 3.94
CA SER A 258 11.40 -14.03 4.34
C SER A 258 12.61 -14.81 4.85
N ILE A 259 13.79 -14.54 4.30
CA ILE A 259 15.06 -15.09 4.80
C ILE A 259 15.35 -14.53 6.19
N ASP A 260 15.22 -13.21 6.40
CA ASP A 260 15.45 -12.61 7.71
C ASP A 260 14.49 -13.13 8.77
N ASP A 261 13.20 -13.29 8.44
CA ASP A 261 12.20 -13.92 9.30
C ASP A 261 12.58 -15.38 9.64
N ALA A 262 12.97 -16.16 8.64
CA ALA A 262 13.39 -17.55 8.84
C ALA A 262 14.64 -17.66 9.70
N ARG A 263 15.64 -16.81 9.49
CA ARG A 263 16.88 -16.76 10.28
C ARG A 263 16.60 -16.33 11.72
N SER A 264 15.70 -15.37 11.91
CA SER A 264 15.21 -14.93 13.22
C SER A 264 14.50 -16.06 13.99
N ILE A 265 13.76 -16.92 13.29
CA ILE A 265 13.17 -18.14 13.87
C ILE A 265 14.25 -19.17 14.23
N ILE A 266 15.23 -19.40 13.34
CA ILE A 266 16.33 -20.33 13.61
C ILE A 266 17.15 -19.88 14.80
N ALA A 267 17.50 -18.60 14.89
CA ALA A 267 18.25 -18.03 16.01
C ALA A 267 17.53 -18.29 17.34
N GLN A 268 16.22 -18.07 17.38
CA GLN A 268 15.41 -18.30 18.58
C GLN A 268 15.35 -19.78 18.99
N ILE A 269 15.18 -20.71 18.05
CA ILE A 269 15.19 -22.15 18.35
C ILE A 269 16.58 -22.57 18.82
N THR A 270 17.62 -22.08 18.14
CA THR A 270 19.03 -22.38 18.44
C THR A 270 19.37 -21.94 19.86
N ALA A 271 19.02 -20.72 20.26
CA ALA A 271 19.25 -20.21 21.60
C ALA A 271 18.60 -21.10 22.68
N GLY A 272 17.35 -21.52 22.47
CA GLY A 272 16.66 -22.42 23.41
C GLY A 272 17.31 -23.81 23.53
N LEU A 273 17.77 -24.38 22.41
CA LEU A 273 18.44 -25.69 22.41
C LEU A 273 19.87 -25.63 22.97
N GLN A 274 20.61 -24.54 22.71
CA GLN A 274 21.93 -24.32 23.28
C GLN A 274 21.87 -24.14 24.79
N ALA A 275 20.88 -23.39 25.28
CA ALA A 275 20.60 -23.25 26.70
C ALA A 275 20.26 -24.59 27.37
N GLU A 276 19.46 -25.43 26.71
CA GLU A 276 19.16 -26.78 27.23
C GLU A 276 20.42 -27.65 27.27
N ARG A 277 21.25 -27.60 26.22
CA ARG A 277 22.47 -28.40 26.10
C ARG A 277 23.53 -27.98 27.12
N SER A 278 23.72 -26.69 27.38
CA SER A 278 24.74 -26.22 28.34
C SER A 278 24.48 -26.75 29.75
N VAL A 279 23.21 -26.89 30.15
CA VAL A 279 22.82 -27.49 31.44
C VAL A 279 23.10 -29.01 31.49
N ILE A 280 22.96 -29.71 30.35
CA ILE A 280 23.17 -31.16 30.28
C ILE A 280 24.67 -31.50 30.25
N ASP A 281 25.45 -30.76 29.47
CA ASP A 281 26.87 -31.02 29.23
C ASP A 281 27.74 -30.63 30.44
N ASP A 282 27.31 -29.67 31.27
CA ASP A 282 27.97 -29.28 32.51
C ASP A 282 27.04 -29.43 33.74
N PRO A 283 26.94 -30.64 34.32
CA PRO A 283 26.12 -30.89 35.50
C PRO A 283 26.52 -30.09 36.74
N ALA A 284 27.79 -29.68 36.83
CA ALA A 284 28.29 -28.91 37.97
C ALA A 284 27.77 -27.46 37.92
N ASN A 285 27.61 -26.91 36.72
CA ASN A 285 27.04 -25.58 36.48
C ASN A 285 25.57 -25.60 36.05
N ALA A 286 24.92 -26.77 36.04
CA ALA A 286 23.51 -26.92 35.66
C ALA A 286 22.56 -25.99 36.44
N ALA A 287 22.80 -25.82 37.74
CA ALA A 287 22.02 -24.89 38.57
C ALA A 287 22.17 -23.44 38.13
N ALA A 288 23.37 -23.02 37.73
CA ALA A 288 23.63 -21.67 37.20
C ALA A 288 23.00 -21.48 35.81
N GLY A 289 23.04 -22.50 34.95
CA GLY A 289 22.37 -22.47 33.64
C GLY A 289 20.85 -22.36 33.75
N VAL A 290 20.22 -23.11 34.66
CA VAL A 290 18.77 -22.98 34.93
C VAL A 290 18.44 -21.61 35.54
N ALA A 291 19.27 -21.09 36.44
CA ALA A 291 19.08 -19.75 37.00
C ALA A 291 19.12 -18.67 35.93
N SER A 292 20.04 -18.76 34.96
CA SER A 292 20.13 -17.85 33.82
C SER A 292 18.86 -17.89 32.94
N LEU A 293 18.24 -19.06 32.76
CA LEU A 293 16.99 -19.18 32.01
C LEU A 293 15.79 -18.58 32.75
N GLU A 294 15.71 -18.76 34.07
CA GLU A 294 14.68 -18.12 34.88
C GLU A 294 14.88 -16.60 34.96
N GLU A 295 16.13 -16.11 34.94
CA GLU A 295 16.44 -14.68 34.84
C GLU A 295 15.99 -14.11 33.50
N ALA A 296 16.31 -14.76 32.38
CA ALA A 296 15.85 -14.37 31.04
C ALA A 296 14.31 -14.36 30.94
N LYS A 297 13.65 -15.37 31.51
CA LYS A 297 12.18 -15.44 31.61
C LYS A 297 11.62 -14.27 32.41
N SER A 298 12.17 -14.01 33.59
CA SER A 298 11.75 -12.89 34.46
C SER A 298 11.91 -11.54 33.74
N ARG A 299 12.97 -11.38 32.94
CA ARG A 299 13.19 -10.18 32.13
C ARG A 299 12.13 -10.01 31.04
N ILE A 300 11.78 -11.09 30.34
CA ILE A 300 10.72 -11.05 29.32
C ILE A 300 9.36 -10.77 29.97
N GLU A 301 9.07 -11.35 31.14
CA GLU A 301 7.84 -11.05 31.89
C GLU A 301 7.76 -9.58 32.31
N TYR A 302 8.88 -9.00 32.76
CA TYR A 302 8.98 -7.56 33.01
C TYR A 302 8.66 -6.73 31.76
N LEU A 303 9.19 -7.13 30.61
CA LEU A 303 8.94 -6.47 29.32
C LEU A 303 7.52 -6.70 28.77
N ARG A 304 6.78 -7.69 29.27
CA ARG A 304 5.35 -7.90 28.95
C ARG A 304 4.42 -7.23 29.96
N GLY A 305 4.97 -6.72 31.06
CA GLY A 305 4.22 -6.13 32.14
C GLY A 305 3.44 -4.88 31.69
N PRO A 306 2.37 -4.50 32.42
CA PRO A 306 1.71 -3.22 32.24
C PRO A 306 2.73 -2.08 32.38
N GLY A 307 2.86 -1.24 31.34
CA GLY A 307 3.81 -0.12 31.36
C GLY A 307 5.25 -0.48 30.99
N ALA A 308 5.49 -1.60 30.30
CA ALA A 308 6.79 -1.90 29.72
C ALA A 308 7.34 -0.71 28.91
N LYS A 309 8.63 -0.40 29.08
CA LYS A 309 9.28 0.78 28.49
C LYS A 309 9.06 0.91 26.98
N TRP A 310 9.14 -0.21 26.25
CA TRP A 310 8.91 -0.21 24.80
C TRP A 310 7.46 0.13 24.44
N SER A 311 6.47 -0.34 25.22
CA SER A 311 5.05 -0.06 24.96
C SER A 311 4.68 1.38 25.31
N VAL A 312 5.34 1.96 26.31
CA VAL A 312 5.27 3.38 26.63
C VAL A 312 5.91 4.20 25.51
N LEU A 313 7.11 3.84 25.07
CA LEU A 313 7.81 4.49 23.95
C LEU A 313 6.95 4.49 22.67
N VAL A 314 6.34 3.36 22.31
CA VAL A 314 5.41 3.29 21.17
C VAL A 314 4.24 4.26 21.38
N GLY A 315 3.64 4.30 22.57
CA GLY A 315 2.53 5.20 22.87
C GLY A 315 2.92 6.67 22.73
N ASP A 316 4.03 7.07 23.33
CA ASP A 316 4.53 8.44 23.34
C ASP A 316 4.91 8.87 21.92
N ARG A 317 5.71 8.07 21.22
CA ARG A 317 6.18 8.41 19.87
C ARG A 317 5.07 8.48 18.84
N ILE A 318 4.08 7.59 18.91
CA ILE A 318 2.94 7.62 18.00
C ILE A 318 2.02 8.82 18.30
N THR A 319 1.89 9.22 19.57
CA THR A 319 1.18 10.45 19.95
C THR A 319 1.91 11.69 19.45
N ASP A 320 3.23 11.76 19.63
CA ASP A 320 4.07 12.84 19.12
C ASP A 320 4.01 12.95 17.59
N LEU A 321 4.07 11.81 16.90
CA LEU A 321 3.94 11.71 15.45
C LEU A 321 2.58 12.25 14.98
N SER A 322 1.48 11.81 15.59
CA SER A 322 0.13 12.29 15.28
C SER A 322 0.02 13.80 15.45
N ASN A 323 0.51 14.33 16.58
CA ASN A 323 0.50 15.76 16.88
C ASN A 323 1.35 16.56 15.88
N LYS A 324 2.53 16.06 15.53
CA LYS A 324 3.44 16.69 14.56
C LYS A 324 2.81 16.75 13.17
N VAL A 325 2.25 15.64 12.68
CA VAL A 325 1.60 15.57 11.37
C VAL A 325 0.36 16.45 11.33
N SER A 326 -0.50 16.40 12.36
CA SER A 326 -1.70 17.24 12.46
C SER A 326 -1.36 18.74 12.59
N PHE A 327 -0.25 19.08 13.26
CA PHE A 327 0.23 20.45 13.33
C PHE A 327 0.75 20.95 11.98
N HIS A 328 1.55 20.14 11.29
CA HIS A 328 2.05 20.46 9.95
C HIS A 328 0.90 20.68 8.97
N LEU A 329 -0.05 19.73 8.89
CA LEU A 329 -1.22 19.84 8.04
C LEU A 329 -2.01 21.13 8.29
N ARG A 330 -2.29 21.47 9.55
CA ARG A 330 -2.96 22.74 9.91
C ARG A 330 -2.15 23.96 9.48
N GLY A 331 -0.83 23.90 9.60
CA GLY A 331 0.07 24.94 9.12
C GLY A 331 -0.05 25.14 7.60
N SER A 332 0.05 24.05 6.86
CA SER A 332 -0.05 24.05 5.40
C SER A 332 -1.41 24.56 4.91
N MET A 333 -2.52 24.14 5.54
CA MET A 333 -3.86 24.62 5.17
C MET A 333 -4.00 26.13 5.36
N ARG A 334 -3.42 26.71 6.43
CA ARG A 334 -3.41 28.16 6.64
C ARG A 334 -2.56 28.89 5.61
N GLU A 335 -1.41 28.34 5.24
CA GLU A 335 -0.54 28.91 4.22
C GLU A 335 -1.20 28.88 2.84
N ILE A 336 -1.81 27.74 2.48
CA ILE A 336 -2.61 27.60 1.25
C ILE A 336 -3.76 28.61 1.27
N GLN A 337 -4.48 28.76 2.39
CA GLN A 337 -5.56 29.75 2.49
C GLN A 337 -5.06 31.17 2.21
N ARG A 338 -3.93 31.57 2.81
CA ARG A 338 -3.34 32.91 2.58
C ARG A 338 -2.96 33.10 1.11
N LEU A 339 -2.31 32.10 0.52
CA LEU A 339 -1.90 32.14 -0.89
C LEU A 339 -3.10 32.20 -1.83
N MET A 340 -4.19 31.50 -1.50
CA MET A 340 -5.43 31.60 -2.26
C MET A 340 -6.10 32.96 -2.10
N ASP A 341 -6.16 33.50 -0.88
CA ASP A 341 -6.74 34.82 -0.60
C ASP A 341 -6.04 35.94 -1.40
N GLU A 342 -4.70 35.85 -1.52
CA GLU A 342 -3.85 36.73 -2.34
C GLU A 342 -4.14 36.55 -3.85
N ARG A 343 -4.19 35.30 -4.34
CA ARG A 343 -4.49 35.04 -5.76
C ARG A 343 -5.88 35.52 -6.14
N VAL A 344 -6.90 35.28 -5.30
CA VAL A 344 -8.28 35.75 -5.50
C VAL A 344 -8.36 37.28 -5.67
N GLU A 345 -7.43 38.03 -5.08
CA GLU A 345 -7.43 39.49 -5.15
C GLU A 345 -7.08 40.04 -6.55
N VAL A 346 -6.33 39.28 -7.34
CA VAL A 346 -5.88 39.72 -8.67
C VAL A 346 -6.71 39.14 -9.81
N LEU A 347 -7.58 38.16 -9.55
CA LEU A 347 -8.42 37.54 -10.58
C LEU A 347 -9.45 38.51 -11.17
N SER A 348 -9.60 38.44 -12.50
CA SER A 348 -10.48 39.30 -13.28
C SER A 348 -11.24 38.59 -14.40
N LYS A 349 -10.75 37.45 -14.92
CA LYS A 349 -11.37 36.65 -15.98
C LYS A 349 -11.91 35.33 -15.46
N GLY A 350 -12.88 34.74 -16.15
CA GLY A 350 -13.54 33.48 -15.75
C GLY A 350 -12.58 32.28 -15.73
N ASP A 351 -11.78 32.16 -16.76
CA ASP A 351 -10.77 31.14 -17.02
C ASP A 351 -9.65 31.10 -15.95
N GLU A 352 -9.32 32.25 -15.33
CA GLU A 352 -8.37 32.32 -14.23
C GLU A 352 -8.90 31.68 -12.93
N TRP A 353 -10.23 31.58 -12.77
CA TRP A 353 -10.85 30.91 -11.60
C TRP A 353 -10.76 29.39 -11.69
N ASP A 354 -10.96 28.83 -12.89
CA ASP A 354 -10.80 27.39 -13.12
C ASP A 354 -9.34 26.97 -12.91
N GLU A 355 -8.39 27.84 -13.24
CA GLU A 355 -6.97 27.64 -12.94
C GLU A 355 -6.66 27.71 -11.44
N LEU A 356 -7.25 28.67 -10.72
CA LEU A 356 -7.10 28.76 -9.27
C LEU A 356 -7.66 27.52 -8.56
N ALA A 357 -8.85 27.07 -8.95
CA ALA A 357 -9.48 25.87 -8.37
C ALA A 357 -8.62 24.63 -8.60
N ARG A 358 -8.08 24.47 -9.81
CA ARG A 358 -7.12 23.43 -10.14
C ARG A 358 -5.89 23.51 -9.22
N TYR A 359 -5.22 24.65 -9.20
CA TYR A 359 -4.02 24.86 -8.40
C TYR A 359 -4.26 24.54 -6.90
N LEU A 360 -5.38 25.00 -6.33
CA LEU A 360 -5.79 24.71 -4.96
C LEU A 360 -5.86 23.20 -4.69
N GLN A 361 -6.50 22.44 -5.57
CA GLN A 361 -6.63 21.00 -5.39
C GLN A 361 -5.27 20.29 -5.43
N THR A 362 -4.33 20.69 -6.31
CA THR A 362 -2.98 20.12 -6.32
C THR A 362 -2.25 20.36 -5.03
N VAL A 363 -2.16 21.62 -4.59
CA VAL A 363 -1.39 21.95 -3.38
C VAL A 363 -1.98 21.28 -2.13
N VAL A 364 -3.31 21.16 -2.05
CA VAL A 364 -3.97 20.45 -0.96
C VAL A 364 -3.63 18.97 -0.96
N ALA A 365 -3.71 18.30 -2.11
CA ALA A 365 -3.49 16.87 -2.14
C ALA A 365 -2.00 16.49 -2.04
N ASP A 366 -1.07 17.35 -2.48
CA ASP A 366 0.37 17.23 -2.14
C ASP A 366 0.57 17.25 -0.61
N GLU A 367 -0.07 18.18 0.10
CA GLU A 367 0.06 18.28 1.56
C GLU A 367 -0.59 17.11 2.30
N VAL A 368 -1.72 16.61 1.81
CA VAL A 368 -2.34 15.39 2.34
C VAL A 368 -1.44 14.17 2.12
N THR A 369 -0.83 14.05 0.94
CA THR A 369 0.15 13.00 0.65
C THR A 369 1.33 13.07 1.62
N ASN A 370 1.92 14.25 1.79
CA ASN A 370 3.04 14.47 2.70
C ASN A 370 2.70 14.08 4.15
N ALA A 371 1.46 14.34 4.59
CA ALA A 371 1.00 13.94 5.91
C ALA A 371 1.02 12.41 6.08
N PHE A 372 0.49 11.65 5.12
CA PHE A 372 0.46 10.18 5.18
C PHE A 372 1.83 9.53 4.97
N VAL A 373 2.68 10.08 4.09
CA VAL A 373 4.08 9.67 3.95
C VAL A 373 4.83 9.86 5.26
N SER A 374 4.62 11.00 5.93
CA SER A 374 5.23 11.29 7.24
C SER A 374 4.79 10.30 8.32
N LEU A 375 3.51 9.87 8.30
CA LEU A 375 3.03 8.83 9.22
C LEU A 375 3.74 7.50 9.00
N GLU A 376 3.95 7.11 7.74
CA GLU A 376 4.59 5.83 7.40
C GLU A 376 6.10 5.82 7.70
N GLN A 377 6.79 6.92 7.40
CA GLN A 377 8.18 7.12 7.84
C GLN A 377 8.29 7.12 9.37
N GLY A 378 7.36 7.79 10.04
CA GLY A 378 7.27 7.81 11.49
C GLY A 378 7.07 6.41 12.07
N ARG A 379 6.18 5.59 11.50
CA ARG A 379 5.99 4.18 11.89
C ARG A 379 7.30 3.40 11.81
N THR A 380 8.04 3.55 10.72
CA THR A 380 9.33 2.87 10.51
C THR A 380 10.36 3.32 11.53
N ALA A 381 10.44 4.63 11.81
CA ALA A 381 11.34 5.18 12.82
C ALA A 381 11.03 4.66 14.23
N VAL A 382 9.75 4.68 14.64
CA VAL A 382 9.31 4.17 15.95
C VAL A 382 9.64 2.69 16.10
N ARG A 383 9.40 1.89 15.06
CA ARG A 383 9.77 0.47 15.04
C ARG A 383 11.28 0.29 15.24
N GLY A 384 12.09 1.10 14.56
CA GLY A 384 13.54 1.11 14.74
C GLY A 384 13.97 1.44 16.17
N GLU A 385 13.40 2.48 16.77
CA GLU A 385 13.66 2.86 18.17
C GLU A 385 13.33 1.74 19.17
N VAL A 386 12.21 1.02 18.95
CA VAL A 386 11.85 -0.13 19.81
C VAL A 386 12.87 -1.26 19.66
N ILE A 387 13.34 -1.55 18.45
CA ILE A 387 14.35 -2.60 18.21
C ILE A 387 15.66 -2.25 18.93
N GLU A 388 16.10 -0.99 18.86
CA GLU A 388 17.29 -0.52 19.58
C GLU A 388 17.11 -0.62 21.10
N LEU A 389 15.96 -0.19 21.63
CA LEU A 389 15.66 -0.31 23.06
C LEU A 389 15.68 -1.77 23.52
N MET A 390 15.12 -2.70 22.73
CA MET A 390 15.14 -4.13 23.05
C MET A 390 16.56 -4.72 23.00
N ARG A 391 17.47 -4.16 22.20
CA ARG A 391 18.88 -4.55 22.15
C ARG A 391 19.62 -4.14 23.42
N ASP A 392 19.40 -2.90 23.89
CA ASP A 392 20.02 -2.37 25.10
C ASP A 392 19.58 -3.11 26.38
N GLU A 393 18.45 -3.80 26.34
CA GLU A 393 17.99 -4.66 27.44
C GLU A 393 18.61 -6.07 27.45
N ASP A 394 19.65 -6.31 26.64
CA ASP A 394 20.52 -7.51 26.62
C ASP A 394 19.78 -8.85 26.43
N LEU A 395 18.72 -8.83 25.61
CA LEU A 395 17.87 -9.99 25.35
C LEU A 395 18.50 -11.11 24.49
N GLY A 396 19.81 -11.09 24.25
CA GLY A 396 20.48 -12.12 23.44
C GLY A 396 19.89 -12.27 22.03
N LEU A 397 19.22 -11.22 21.51
CA LEU A 397 18.86 -11.11 20.10
C LEU A 397 20.18 -10.94 19.34
N SER A 398 20.80 -12.08 19.02
CA SER A 398 22.17 -12.13 18.55
C SER A 398 22.34 -11.32 17.26
N ASP A 399 23.34 -10.45 17.33
CA ASP A 399 24.10 -9.76 16.30
C ASP A 399 23.94 -10.29 14.86
N ARG A 400 23.11 -9.62 14.07
CA ARG A 400 23.31 -9.48 12.62
C ARG A 400 22.43 -8.33 12.12
N ARG A 401 23.10 -7.28 11.63
CA ARG A 401 22.51 -6.10 10.98
C ARG A 401 21.31 -6.48 10.11
N SER A 402 20.09 -6.35 10.65
CA SER A 402 18.91 -6.10 9.85
C SER A 402 19.12 -4.71 9.30
N VAL A 403 19.71 -4.61 8.11
CA VAL A 403 19.70 -3.37 7.33
C VAL A 403 18.26 -2.89 7.36
N VAL A 404 18.07 -1.67 7.82
CA VAL A 404 16.81 -0.93 7.74
C VAL A 404 16.47 -0.86 6.26
N ASN A 405 15.67 -1.80 5.77
CA ASN A 405 15.19 -1.78 4.39
C ASN A 405 13.66 -1.83 4.41
N GLU A 406 13.14 -0.74 3.84
CA GLU A 406 11.74 -0.36 3.62
C GLU A 406 10.72 -1.47 3.78
N VAL A 407 9.67 -1.18 4.53
CA VAL A 407 8.46 -1.99 4.52
C VAL A 407 7.83 -1.86 3.13
N SER A 408 7.64 -2.98 2.43
CA SER A 408 6.79 -3.04 1.24
C SER A 408 5.41 -3.39 1.76
N ILE A 409 4.53 -2.42 1.55
CA ILE A 409 3.12 -2.46 1.87
C ILE A 409 2.43 -3.66 1.22
N SER A 410 3.00 -4.28 0.19
CA SER A 410 2.46 -5.47 -0.45
C SER A 410 2.30 -6.69 0.48
N ASP A 411 3.03 -6.77 1.59
CA ASP A 411 2.85 -7.80 2.62
C ASP A 411 1.57 -7.61 3.44
N LEU A 412 1.08 -6.38 3.55
CA LEU A 412 -0.24 -6.05 4.11
C LEU A 412 -1.35 -6.66 3.20
N TRP A 413 -1.06 -6.88 1.92
CA TRP A 413 -2.05 -7.35 0.95
C TRP A 413 -2.26 -8.88 0.94
N GLN A 414 -1.39 -9.63 1.61
CA GLN A 414 -1.47 -11.11 1.67
C GLN A 414 -2.48 -11.63 2.72
N GLY A 415 -3.14 -10.72 3.45
CA GLY A 415 -4.16 -11.03 4.46
C GLY A 415 -5.48 -11.54 3.86
N LYS A 416 -5.54 -12.87 3.67
CA LYS A 416 -6.62 -13.74 3.15
C LYS A 416 -6.63 -13.97 1.64
N ALA A 417 -6.26 -15.20 1.28
CA ALA A 417 -6.86 -15.88 0.14
C ALA A 417 -8.38 -15.86 0.29
N LEU A 418 -9.06 -15.56 -0.82
CA LEU A 418 -10.47 -15.89 -1.04
C LEU A 418 -10.58 -17.42 -1.12
N ASP A 419 -10.34 -18.11 0.00
CA ASP A 419 -10.62 -19.54 0.09
C ASP A 419 -12.14 -19.72 0.16
N GLN A 420 -12.67 -20.20 -0.96
CA GLN A 420 -13.90 -20.96 -1.15
C GLN A 420 -15.04 -20.63 -0.17
N VAL A 421 -15.88 -19.66 -0.56
CA VAL A 421 -17.30 -19.76 -0.21
C VAL A 421 -17.87 -20.89 -1.06
N VAL A 422 -17.73 -22.13 -0.57
CA VAL A 422 -18.44 -23.28 -1.11
C VAL A 422 -19.93 -22.98 -1.01
N ALA A 423 -20.59 -23.02 -2.16
CA ALA A 423 -22.03 -22.99 -2.25
C ALA A 423 -22.63 -24.18 -1.46
N GLY A 424 -23.50 -23.86 -0.50
CA GLY A 424 -24.52 -24.78 0.00
C GLY A 424 -24.30 -25.42 1.37
N GLY A 425 -25.30 -25.30 2.24
CA GLY A 425 -25.55 -26.26 3.33
C GLY A 425 -25.65 -25.67 4.74
N LYS A 426 -26.83 -25.78 5.35
CA LYS A 426 -27.13 -25.40 6.73
C LYS A 426 -26.41 -26.30 7.76
N LYS A 427 -26.00 -25.68 8.88
CA LYS A 427 -25.63 -26.20 10.24
C LYS A 427 -24.13 -26.45 10.55
N ALA A 428 -23.69 -25.72 11.60
CA ALA A 428 -22.66 -25.98 12.63
C ALA A 428 -21.21 -26.31 12.16
N PHE A 429 -20.13 -25.79 12.74
CA PHE A 429 -19.78 -25.64 14.16
C PHE A 429 -18.56 -24.69 14.31
N ASN A 430 -18.49 -23.96 15.43
CA ASN A 430 -17.34 -23.15 15.86
C ASN A 430 -16.07 -24.00 16.01
N VAL A 431 -14.89 -23.44 15.68
CA VAL A 431 -13.59 -23.56 16.40
C VAL A 431 -12.46 -23.05 15.49
N GLY A 432 -11.76 -22.01 15.95
CA GLY A 432 -10.34 -21.75 15.64
C GLY A 432 -9.99 -21.14 14.28
N LEU A 433 -10.18 -19.83 14.09
CA LEU A 433 -9.51 -19.04 13.04
C LEU A 433 -9.60 -17.53 13.31
N THR A 434 -8.98 -17.09 14.40
CA THR A 434 -8.89 -15.66 14.77
C THR A 434 -7.47 -15.31 15.18
N THR A 435 -6.50 -15.41 14.27
CA THR A 435 -5.18 -14.78 14.48
C THR A 435 -4.37 -14.79 13.19
N VAL A 436 -4.59 -13.79 12.33
CA VAL A 436 -3.55 -13.08 11.55
C VAL A 436 -4.20 -11.74 11.14
N ARG A 437 -3.96 -10.68 11.92
CA ARG A 437 -4.56 -9.33 11.71
C ARG A 437 -3.55 -8.25 11.30
N GLY A 438 -2.25 -8.50 11.38
CA GLY A 438 -1.20 -7.50 11.11
C GLY A 438 -0.99 -7.12 9.65
N ALA A 439 -1.82 -7.62 8.72
CA ALA A 439 -1.71 -7.30 7.30
C ALA A 439 -2.69 -6.17 6.88
N GLN A 440 -3.57 -5.66 7.73
CA GLN A 440 -4.71 -4.87 7.23
C GLN A 440 -4.43 -3.37 6.99
N SER A 441 -3.36 -2.80 7.56
CA SER A 441 -3.15 -1.34 7.59
C SER A 441 -2.88 -0.72 6.20
N GLY A 442 -2.10 -1.40 5.35
CA GLY A 442 -1.77 -0.90 4.01
C GLY A 442 -2.99 -0.82 3.09
N ILE A 443 -3.78 -1.89 3.03
CA ILE A 443 -4.98 -1.93 2.16
C ILE A 443 -6.08 -0.97 2.66
N MET A 444 -6.13 -0.67 3.97
CA MET A 444 -7.04 0.35 4.51
C MET A 444 -6.63 1.75 4.07
N MET A 445 -5.35 2.09 4.13
CA MET A 445 -4.83 3.39 3.66
C MET A 445 -5.19 3.66 2.20
N PHE A 446 -5.04 2.65 1.33
CA PHE A 446 -5.47 2.73 -0.07
C PHE A 446 -6.97 2.96 -0.22
N GLY A 447 -7.82 2.23 0.51
CA GLY A 447 -9.28 2.44 0.45
C GLY A 447 -9.70 3.84 0.94
N MET A 448 -9.07 4.33 2.01
CA MET A 448 -9.42 5.60 2.66
C MET A 448 -8.99 6.82 1.83
N MET A 449 -7.79 6.81 1.26
CA MET A 449 -7.34 7.86 0.34
C MET A 449 -8.17 7.85 -0.96
N GLY A 450 -8.58 6.66 -1.43
CA GLY A 450 -9.40 6.47 -2.63
C GLY A 450 -10.79 7.06 -2.55
N SER A 451 -11.40 6.96 -1.37
CA SER A 451 -12.74 7.50 -1.11
C SER A 451 -12.77 9.01 -0.91
N PHE A 452 -11.67 9.62 -0.45
CA PHE A 452 -11.64 11.01 -0.01
C PHE A 452 -11.37 12.01 -1.16
N LEU A 453 -10.46 11.68 -2.06
CA LEU A 453 -10.02 12.61 -3.09
C LEU A 453 -11.09 12.90 -4.18
N PRO A 454 -11.86 11.90 -4.65
CA PRO A 454 -12.98 12.15 -5.57
C PRO A 454 -14.17 12.82 -4.88
N THR A 455 -14.39 12.60 -3.57
CA THR A 455 -15.48 13.25 -2.83
C THR A 455 -15.14 14.69 -2.47
N ALA A 456 -13.89 15.04 -2.16
CA ALA A 456 -13.46 16.42 -1.97
C ALA A 456 -13.45 17.21 -3.30
N ALA A 457 -13.00 16.59 -4.40
CA ALA A 457 -13.12 17.16 -5.75
C ALA A 457 -14.60 17.25 -6.19
N GLY A 458 -15.39 16.22 -5.87
CA GLY A 458 -16.83 16.15 -6.12
C GLY A 458 -17.63 17.13 -5.26
N VAL A 459 -17.19 17.47 -4.06
CA VAL A 459 -17.78 18.52 -3.22
C VAL A 459 -17.50 19.89 -3.83
N LEU A 460 -16.27 20.17 -4.29
CA LEU A 460 -15.97 21.40 -5.04
C LEU A 460 -16.79 21.54 -6.33
N ILE A 461 -17.16 20.43 -6.98
CA ILE A 461 -17.96 20.41 -8.21
C ILE A 461 -19.48 20.38 -7.93
N ALA A 462 -19.92 19.71 -6.86
CA ALA A 462 -21.34 19.44 -6.56
C ALA A 462 -21.94 20.34 -5.48
N SER A 463 -21.14 21.01 -4.64
CA SER A 463 -21.65 21.91 -3.59
C SER A 463 -21.86 23.35 -4.08
N ASN A 464 -22.54 23.50 -5.23
CA ASN A 464 -23.13 24.77 -5.72
C ASN A 464 -22.18 25.69 -6.54
N PRO A 465 -22.71 26.51 -7.48
CA PRO A 465 -22.24 26.64 -8.85
C PRO A 465 -21.41 27.92 -9.04
N VAL A 466 -20.59 28.29 -8.06
CA VAL A 466 -19.96 29.62 -8.09
C VAL A 466 -18.64 29.62 -8.83
N LEU A 467 -17.79 28.59 -8.72
CA LEU A 467 -16.54 28.56 -9.51
C LEU A 467 -16.80 28.40 -11.02
N LEU A 468 -17.72 27.51 -11.42
CA LEU A 468 -18.17 27.40 -12.83
C LEU A 468 -19.16 28.51 -13.26
N GLY A 469 -19.95 29.08 -12.33
CA GLY A 469 -20.92 30.15 -12.62
C GLY A 469 -20.32 31.55 -12.65
N VAL A 470 -19.08 31.73 -12.17
CA VAL A 470 -18.36 33.00 -12.28
C VAL A 470 -18.08 33.33 -13.76
N GLY A 471 -17.75 32.34 -14.60
CA GLY A 471 -17.57 32.52 -16.06
C GLY A 471 -18.83 33.02 -16.78
N ALA A 472 -20.01 32.46 -16.48
CA ALA A 472 -21.27 32.87 -17.09
C ALA A 472 -21.72 34.30 -16.67
N LEU A 473 -21.41 34.71 -15.44
CA LEU A 473 -21.73 36.04 -14.91
C LEU A 473 -20.77 37.16 -15.37
N PHE A 474 -19.73 36.85 -16.15
CA PHE A 474 -18.85 37.83 -16.79
C PHE A 474 -19.26 38.16 -18.24
N GLY A 475 -20.14 37.36 -18.87
CA GLY A 475 -20.62 37.57 -20.25
C GLY A 475 -21.66 38.69 -20.42
N SER A 476 -22.39 39.07 -19.37
CA SER A 476 -23.38 40.16 -19.43
C SER A 476 -22.83 41.45 -18.85
N ILE A 477 -22.27 42.30 -19.72
CA ILE A 477 -21.76 43.62 -19.36
C ILE A 477 -22.94 44.61 -19.28
N GLY A 478 -23.16 45.16 -18.09
CA GLY A 478 -24.00 46.34 -17.87
C GLY A 478 -23.55 47.13 -16.63
N LEU A 479 -23.04 48.35 -16.85
CA LEU A 479 -22.71 49.43 -15.90
C LEU A 479 -21.51 49.26 -14.94
N ALA A 480 -20.69 50.32 -14.85
CA ALA A 480 -19.35 50.31 -14.23
C ALA A 480 -19.34 50.41 -12.68
N GLU A 481 -20.36 50.99 -12.05
CA GLU A 481 -20.46 51.05 -10.58
C GLU A 481 -20.93 49.72 -9.97
N ASP A 482 -21.83 49.03 -10.67
CA ASP A 482 -22.29 47.68 -10.33
C ASP A 482 -21.18 46.64 -10.47
N ARG A 483 -20.20 46.86 -11.36
CA ARG A 483 -19.03 45.98 -11.54
C ARG A 483 -18.19 45.88 -10.27
N LYS A 484 -17.85 47.00 -9.61
CA LYS A 484 -16.96 46.98 -8.43
C LYS A 484 -17.58 46.21 -7.25
N ARG A 485 -18.88 46.44 -6.99
CA ARG A 485 -19.62 45.72 -5.94
C ARG A 485 -19.79 44.23 -6.27
N LYS A 486 -20.12 43.88 -7.53
CA LYS A 486 -20.26 42.49 -7.97
C LYS A 486 -18.93 41.74 -7.94
N VAL A 487 -17.81 42.37 -8.30
CA VAL A 487 -16.46 41.76 -8.23
C VAL A 487 -16.03 41.56 -6.78
N ALA A 488 -16.23 42.54 -5.89
CA ALA A 488 -15.93 42.41 -4.47
C ALA A 488 -16.74 41.28 -3.80
N ALA A 489 -18.05 41.20 -4.09
CA ALA A 489 -18.90 40.13 -3.59
C ALA A 489 -18.47 38.74 -4.10
N ARG A 490 -18.06 38.62 -5.37
CA ARG A 490 -17.54 37.37 -5.93
C ARG A 490 -16.23 36.93 -5.27
N ARG A 491 -15.30 37.87 -5.08
CA ARG A 491 -14.03 37.58 -4.39
C ARG A 491 -14.28 37.12 -2.95
N GLN A 492 -15.18 37.79 -2.23
CA GLN A 492 -15.55 37.37 -0.88
C GLN A 492 -16.19 35.98 -0.84
N ALA A 493 -17.09 35.68 -1.78
CA ALA A 493 -17.71 34.35 -1.90
C ALA A 493 -16.66 33.27 -2.18
N ALA A 494 -15.72 33.52 -3.08
CA ALA A 494 -14.63 32.59 -3.38
C ALA A 494 -13.71 32.36 -2.17
N ARG A 495 -13.30 33.41 -1.46
CA ARG A 495 -12.51 33.27 -0.22
C ARG A 495 -13.22 32.44 0.85
N SER A 496 -14.53 32.66 1.01
CA SER A 496 -15.34 31.87 1.93
C SER A 496 -15.39 30.39 1.52
N GLN A 497 -15.51 30.10 0.22
CA GLN A 497 -15.54 28.73 -0.30
C GLN A 497 -14.19 28.02 -0.16
N VAL A 498 -13.09 28.70 -0.48
CA VAL A 498 -11.75 28.17 -0.28
C VAL A 498 -11.53 27.83 1.20
N ARG A 499 -11.90 28.72 2.11
CA ARG A 499 -11.77 28.47 3.55
C ARG A 499 -12.58 27.25 3.97
N GLN A 500 -13.86 27.18 3.59
CA GLN A 500 -14.72 26.04 3.91
C GLN A 500 -14.14 24.73 3.37
N PHE A 501 -13.66 24.72 2.12
CA PHE A 501 -13.01 23.56 1.53
C PHE A 501 -11.77 23.12 2.32
N LEU A 502 -10.89 24.05 2.68
CA LEU A 502 -9.69 23.75 3.47
C LEU A 502 -10.05 23.25 4.88
N ASP A 503 -11.06 23.83 5.52
CA ASP A 503 -11.55 23.39 6.83
C ASP A 503 -12.13 21.97 6.78
N ASP A 504 -12.94 21.66 5.77
CA ASP A 504 -13.52 20.33 5.56
C ASP A 504 -12.43 19.29 5.29
N VAL A 505 -11.44 19.63 4.45
CA VAL A 505 -10.29 18.75 4.19
C VAL A 505 -9.47 18.52 5.45
N GLN A 506 -9.16 19.60 6.18
CA GLN A 506 -8.40 19.52 7.42
C GLN A 506 -9.12 18.66 8.47
N PHE A 507 -10.44 18.81 8.60
CA PHE A 507 -11.24 18.02 9.53
C PHE A 507 -11.18 16.53 9.21
N GLU A 508 -11.47 16.17 7.96
CA GLU A 508 -11.52 14.77 7.55
C GLU A 508 -10.14 14.11 7.62
N VAL A 509 -9.10 14.78 7.09
CA VAL A 509 -7.73 14.23 7.12
C VAL A 509 -7.22 14.06 8.54
N ASN A 510 -7.53 14.97 9.49
CA ASN A 510 -7.17 14.77 10.90
C ASN A 510 -7.90 13.58 11.53
N ASN A 511 -9.16 13.33 11.17
CA ASN A 511 -9.89 12.15 11.62
C ASN A 511 -9.26 10.86 11.06
N GLN A 512 -8.82 10.89 9.81
CA GLN A 512 -8.08 9.79 9.18
C GLN A 512 -6.72 9.56 9.84
N ILE A 513 -5.91 10.61 10.03
CA ILE A 513 -4.63 10.55 10.77
C ILE A 513 -4.86 9.88 12.13
N SER A 514 -5.88 10.31 12.88
CA SER A 514 -6.21 9.74 14.20
C SER A 514 -6.58 8.26 14.14
N THR A 515 -7.18 7.79 13.05
CA THR A 515 -7.52 6.38 12.85
C THR A 515 -6.28 5.57 12.49
N VAL A 516 -5.48 6.05 11.53
CA VAL A 516 -4.23 5.42 11.10
C VAL A 516 -3.24 5.30 12.25
N VAL A 517 -3.08 6.36 13.04
CA VAL A 517 -2.20 6.39 14.22
C VAL A 517 -2.60 5.32 15.24
N ARG A 518 -3.91 5.15 15.50
CA ARG A 518 -4.40 4.10 16.40
C ARG A 518 -4.11 2.70 15.88
N ASP A 519 -4.28 2.50 14.57
CA ASP A 519 -4.00 1.21 13.94
C ASP A 519 -2.50 0.90 13.94
N VAL A 520 -1.65 1.87 13.61
CA VAL A 520 -0.19 1.75 13.69
C VAL A 520 0.27 1.43 15.12
N GLN A 521 -0.28 2.14 16.12
CA GLN A 521 0.04 1.88 17.52
C GLN A 521 -0.32 0.45 17.92
N ARG A 522 -1.48 -0.03 17.49
CA ARG A 522 -1.95 -1.38 17.74
C ARG A 522 -1.06 -2.41 17.06
N ASP A 523 -0.76 -2.21 15.78
CA ASP A 523 0.05 -3.12 14.98
C ASP A 523 1.46 -3.28 15.59
N LEU A 524 2.11 -2.19 15.98
CA LEU A 524 3.42 -2.24 16.65
C LEU A 524 3.34 -2.95 18.00
N ARG A 525 2.30 -2.68 18.81
CA ARG A 525 2.11 -3.35 20.09
C ARG A 525 1.87 -4.85 19.94
N ASP A 526 1.08 -5.24 18.96
CA ASP A 526 0.79 -6.64 18.66
C ASP A 526 2.08 -7.33 18.13
N GLU A 527 2.84 -6.71 17.21
CA GLU A 527 4.12 -7.24 16.67
C GLU A 527 5.11 -7.57 17.81
N PHE A 528 5.42 -6.59 18.65
CA PHE A 528 6.41 -6.77 19.73
C PHE A 528 5.85 -7.62 20.88
N GLY A 529 4.55 -7.50 21.18
CA GLY A 529 3.88 -8.30 22.20
C GLY A 529 3.89 -9.79 21.86
N ASP A 530 3.58 -10.13 20.61
CA ASP A 530 3.64 -11.50 20.09
C ASP A 530 5.08 -12.01 20.12
N ARG A 531 6.05 -11.19 19.68
CA ARG A 531 7.47 -11.57 19.69
C ARG A 531 7.97 -11.91 21.10
N LEU A 532 7.60 -11.10 22.10
CA LEU A 532 7.94 -11.36 23.50
C LEU A 532 7.22 -12.61 24.03
N ALA A 533 5.97 -12.86 23.64
CA ALA A 533 5.26 -14.08 24.01
C ALA A 533 5.93 -15.35 23.45
N GLU A 534 6.42 -15.30 22.21
CA GLU A 534 7.19 -16.38 21.60
C GLU A 534 8.50 -16.64 22.34
N LEU A 535 9.24 -15.58 22.69
CA LEU A 535 10.48 -15.69 23.45
C LEU A 535 10.22 -16.28 24.84
N LEU A 536 9.21 -15.77 25.55
CA LEU A 536 8.84 -16.28 26.88
C LEU A 536 8.55 -17.77 26.85
N ARG A 537 7.77 -18.22 25.86
CA ARG A 537 7.47 -19.64 25.65
C ARG A 537 8.74 -20.44 25.39
N THR A 538 9.66 -19.91 24.56
CA THR A 538 10.94 -20.57 24.23
C THR A 538 11.75 -20.84 25.49
N PHE A 539 11.95 -19.82 26.32
CA PHE A 539 12.75 -19.92 27.53
C PHE A 539 12.05 -20.73 28.63
N THR A 540 10.73 -20.64 28.75
CA THR A 540 9.95 -21.46 29.70
C THR A 540 10.06 -22.95 29.36
N GLU A 541 9.90 -23.32 28.08
CA GLU A 541 10.07 -24.70 27.64
C GLU A 541 11.52 -25.19 27.81
N ALA A 542 12.51 -24.33 27.55
CA ALA A 542 13.93 -24.66 27.75
C ALA A 542 14.26 -24.88 29.24
N ALA A 543 13.82 -24.00 30.12
CA ALA A 543 14.02 -24.12 31.58
C ALA A 543 13.36 -25.38 32.14
N THR A 544 12.12 -25.67 31.73
CA THR A 544 11.37 -26.87 32.16
C THR A 544 12.09 -28.15 31.71
N ARG A 545 12.54 -28.20 30.44
CA ARG A 545 13.29 -29.36 29.92
C ARG A 545 14.62 -29.52 30.64
N ALA A 546 15.37 -28.44 30.83
CA ALA A 546 16.64 -28.44 31.55
C ALA A 546 16.50 -28.99 32.99
N GLN A 547 15.47 -28.58 33.73
CA GLN A 547 15.17 -29.10 35.06
C GLN A 547 14.81 -30.59 35.06
N GLN A 548 14.00 -31.05 34.09
CA GLN A 548 13.64 -32.46 33.97
C GLN A 548 14.85 -33.35 33.65
N GLU A 549 15.76 -32.87 32.80
CA GLU A 549 16.98 -33.62 32.44
C GLU A 549 17.94 -33.76 33.62
N MET A 550 17.98 -32.81 34.56
CA MET A 550 18.78 -32.94 35.80
C MET A 550 18.34 -34.12 36.69
N GLN A 551 17.08 -34.56 36.59
CA GLN A 551 16.55 -35.68 37.37
C GLN A 551 16.79 -37.05 36.71
N LYS A 552 17.30 -37.08 35.47
CA LYS A 552 17.50 -38.30 34.68
C LYS A 552 18.88 -38.91 34.89
N SER A 553 18.99 -40.20 34.53
CA SER A 553 20.25 -40.92 34.59
C SER A 553 21.31 -40.32 33.65
N GLN A 554 22.58 -40.57 33.93
CA GLN A 554 23.69 -40.09 33.08
C GLN A 554 23.57 -40.60 31.64
N THR A 555 23.11 -41.84 31.45
CA THR A 555 22.90 -42.46 30.13
C THR A 555 21.81 -41.75 29.33
N GLU A 556 20.69 -41.39 29.97
CA GLU A 556 19.60 -40.64 29.34
C GLU A 556 20.04 -39.22 28.96
N ARG A 557 20.80 -38.54 29.83
CA ARG A 557 21.37 -37.22 29.56
C ARG A 557 22.32 -37.23 28.37
N GLN A 558 23.20 -38.23 28.27
CA GLN A 558 24.08 -38.39 27.11
C GLN A 558 23.30 -38.64 25.82
N ALA A 559 22.25 -39.47 25.87
CA ALA A 559 21.37 -39.68 24.72
C ALA A 559 20.67 -38.38 24.28
N ARG A 560 20.21 -37.56 25.25
CA ARG A 560 19.59 -36.26 24.98
C ARG A 560 20.58 -35.26 24.39
N SER A 561 21.78 -35.14 24.96
CA SER A 561 22.84 -34.25 24.44
C SER A 561 23.16 -34.55 22.97
N LYS A 562 23.27 -35.83 22.61
CA LYS A 562 23.48 -36.26 21.22
C LYS A 562 22.31 -35.91 20.28
N GLN A 563 21.07 -35.98 20.77
CA GLN A 563 19.90 -35.52 20.01
C GLN A 563 19.92 -34.00 19.78
N LEU A 564 20.27 -33.22 20.82
CA LEU A 564 20.39 -31.77 20.74
C LEU A 564 21.50 -31.35 19.78
N GLU A 565 22.64 -32.02 19.82
CA GLU A 565 23.75 -31.81 18.88
C GLU A 565 23.31 -32.05 17.43
N THR A 566 22.56 -33.13 17.18
CA THR A 566 22.02 -33.43 15.85
C THR A 566 21.04 -32.35 15.38
N ALA A 567 20.17 -31.87 16.27
CA ALA A 567 19.20 -30.81 15.96
C ALA A 567 19.90 -29.47 15.68
N LEU A 568 20.88 -29.08 16.52
CA LEU A 568 21.68 -27.87 16.36
C LEU A 568 22.46 -27.90 15.04
N ALA A 569 23.11 -29.02 14.71
CA ALA A 569 23.81 -29.18 13.44
C ALA A 569 22.85 -29.03 12.24
N GLY A 570 21.61 -29.54 12.34
CA GLY A 570 20.57 -29.34 11.35
C GLY A 570 20.19 -27.86 11.17
N LEU A 571 20.03 -27.11 12.26
CA LEU A 571 19.74 -25.68 12.24
C LEU A 571 20.89 -24.85 11.66
N THR A 572 22.15 -25.16 12.02
CA THR A 572 23.33 -24.52 11.42
C THR A 572 23.41 -24.77 9.93
N LYS A 573 23.09 -25.99 9.47
CA LYS A 573 23.04 -26.29 8.03
C LYS A 573 21.94 -25.49 7.31
N LEU A 574 20.79 -25.29 7.96
CA LEU A 574 19.71 -24.46 7.42
C LEU A 574 20.09 -22.97 7.36
N ASP A 575 20.69 -22.40 8.41
CA ASP A 575 21.17 -21.00 8.37
C ASP A 575 22.24 -20.80 7.28
N ALA A 576 23.17 -21.75 7.15
CA ALA A 576 24.19 -21.72 6.09
C ALA A 576 23.58 -21.86 4.69
N ALA A 577 22.52 -22.65 4.53
CA ALA A 577 21.81 -22.75 3.26
C ALA A 577 21.10 -21.45 2.90
N MET A 578 20.47 -20.77 3.87
CA MET A 578 19.82 -19.47 3.65
C MET A 578 20.83 -18.36 3.36
N ALA A 579 22.00 -18.36 4.00
CA ALA A 579 23.07 -17.40 3.71
C ALA A 579 23.55 -17.47 2.24
N LYS A 580 23.49 -18.65 1.61
CA LYS A 580 23.83 -18.84 0.19
C LYS A 580 22.77 -18.34 -0.78
N VAL A 581 21.54 -18.10 -0.33
CA VAL A 581 20.45 -17.56 -1.18
C VAL A 581 20.55 -16.03 -1.27
N ASN A 582 21.13 -15.38 -0.26
CA ASN A 582 21.36 -13.93 -0.22
C ASN A 582 22.70 -13.50 -0.85
N ALA A 583 23.57 -14.44 -1.23
CA ALA A 583 24.87 -14.21 -1.86
C ALA A 583 24.80 -14.57 -3.34
#